data_AF-A0A940RYF6-F1
#
_entry.id   AF-A0A940RYF6-F1
#
_cell.length_a   1.000
_cell.length_b   1.000
_cell.length_c   1.000
_cell.angle_alpha   90.00
_cell.angle_beta   90.00
_cell.angle_gamma   90.00
#
_symmetry.space_group_name_H-M   'P 1'
#
loop_
_entity.id
_entity.type
_entity.pdbx_description
1 polymer ?
#
loop_
_entity_poly.entity_id
_entity_poly.type
_entity_poly.pdbx_seq_one_letter_code
_entity_poly.pdbx_strand_id
1 'polypeptide(L)'
;GGGDAVGQAARAARLHAAQGVASVVVDCESGPVRLGLAASLATALGGTAVTLDELRADSIAGLVKDVRGERTAHDRITGQAGQTRRAA
;
A
#
# COMPACT_ATOMS: atom_id res chain seq x y z
N GLY A 1 -13.96 18.10 -16.50
CA GLY A 1 -13.49 17.64 -15.18
C GLY A 1 -12.00 17.82 -15.11
N GLY A 2 -11.46 18.18 -13.94
CA GLY A 2 -10.03 18.09 -13.64
C GLY A 2 -9.42 19.38 -13.12
N GLY A 3 -9.24 19.47 -11.80
CA GLY A 3 -8.37 20.47 -11.16
C GLY A 3 -7.32 19.83 -10.22
N ASP A 4 -7.61 18.65 -9.65
CA ASP A 4 -6.81 18.10 -8.55
C ASP A 4 -6.70 16.56 -8.57
N ALA A 5 -6.32 15.95 -9.69
CA ALA A 5 -6.19 14.49 -9.81
C ALA A 5 -5.34 13.85 -8.68
N VAL A 6 -4.25 14.50 -8.27
CA VAL A 6 -3.41 14.05 -7.15
C VAL A 6 -4.14 14.15 -5.81
N GLY A 7 -4.89 15.23 -5.58
CA GLY A 7 -5.69 15.42 -4.37
C GLY A 7 -6.79 14.36 -4.25
N GLN A 8 -7.43 14.03 -5.37
CA GLN A 8 -8.44 12.98 -5.45
C GLN A 8 -7.84 11.59 -5.19
N ALA A 9 -6.69 11.27 -5.79
CA ALA A 9 -5.98 10.03 -5.56
C ALA A 9 -5.59 9.86 -4.08
N ALA A 10 -5.04 10.91 -3.46
CA ALA A 10 -4.68 10.90 -2.05
C ALA A 10 -5.91 10.73 -1.14
N ARG A 11 -7.05 11.32 -1.49
CA ARG A 11 -8.29 11.14 -0.74
C ARG A 11 -8.79 9.69 -0.83
N ALA A 12 -8.83 9.11 -2.01
CA ALA A 12 -9.23 7.72 -2.21
C ALA A 12 -8.30 6.75 -1.46
N ALA A 13 -6.99 7.00 -1.51
CA ALA A 13 -5.99 6.24 -0.78
C ALA A 13 -6.27 6.16 0.72
N ARG A 14 -6.55 7.31 1.34
CA ARG A 14 -6.89 7.36 2.77
C ARG A 14 -8.16 6.58 3.12
N LEU A 15 -9.16 6.58 2.23
CA LEU A 15 -10.40 5.80 2.43
C LEU A 15 -10.12 4.30 2.39
N HIS A 16 -9.32 3.83 1.44
CA HIS A 16 -8.91 2.43 1.37
C HIS A 16 -8.03 2.01 2.56
N ALA A 17 -7.13 2.90 3.00
CA ALA A 17 -6.32 2.68 4.19
C ALA A 17 -7.19 2.52 5.45
N ALA A 18 -8.20 3.39 5.62
CA ALA A 18 -9.14 3.31 6.74
C ALA A 18 -9.98 2.01 6.72
N GLN A 19 -10.18 1.41 5.55
CA GLN A 19 -10.85 0.12 5.38
C GLN A 19 -9.89 -1.08 5.53
N GLY A 20 -8.60 -0.86 5.79
CA GLY A 20 -7.62 -1.93 5.94
C GLY A 20 -7.26 -2.63 4.62
N VAL A 21 -7.50 -2.01 3.46
CA VAL A 21 -7.29 -2.63 2.14
C VAL A 21 -5.80 -2.80 1.85
N ALA A 22 -5.36 -4.05 1.65
CA ALA A 22 -3.98 -4.36 1.23
C ALA A 22 -3.70 -3.77 -0.15
N SER A 23 -2.63 -2.97 -0.23
CA SER A 23 -2.39 -2.10 -1.39
C SER A 23 -0.92 -2.14 -1.82
N VAL A 24 -0.70 -2.13 -3.12
CA VAL A 24 0.61 -1.97 -3.77
C VAL A 24 0.46 -0.87 -4.83
N VAL A 25 1.40 0.06 -4.88
CA VAL A 25 1.44 1.13 -5.88
C VAL A 25 2.59 0.87 -6.83
N VAL A 26 2.30 0.90 -8.13
CA VAL A 26 3.33 0.74 -9.16
C VAL A 26 3.75 2.12 -9.66
N ASP A 27 5.03 2.41 -9.53
CA ASP A 27 5.64 3.58 -10.15
C ASP A 27 5.90 3.29 -11.64
N CYS A 28 5.06 3.91 -12.48
CA CYS A 28 5.17 3.82 -13.92
C CYS A 28 6.07 4.91 -14.53
N GLU A 29 6.59 5.83 -13.71
CA GLU A 29 7.50 6.88 -14.17
C GLU A 29 8.80 6.22 -14.67
N SER A 30 9.08 6.37 -15.96
CA SER A 30 10.24 5.78 -16.61
C SER A 30 11.11 6.87 -17.23
N GLY A 31 12.43 6.78 -17.04
CA GLY A 31 13.39 7.77 -17.53
C GLY A 31 13.99 8.67 -16.44
N PRO A 32 14.72 9.74 -16.82
CA PRO A 32 15.53 10.53 -15.89
C PRO A 32 14.72 11.44 -14.96
N VAL A 33 13.44 11.68 -15.25
CA VAL A 33 12.56 12.52 -14.43
C VAL A 33 11.62 11.64 -13.63
N ARG A 34 11.68 11.77 -12.30
CA ARG A 34 10.82 11.06 -11.34
C ARG A 34 10.16 12.09 -10.43
N LEU A 35 8.83 12.15 -10.47
CA LEU A 35 7.99 13.01 -9.65
C LEU A 35 7.79 12.42 -8.24
N GLY A 36 8.03 11.11 -8.06
CA GLY A 36 7.95 10.46 -6.75
C GLY A 36 6.52 10.38 -6.19
N LEU A 37 5.52 10.47 -7.07
CA LEU A 37 4.11 10.47 -6.69
C LEU A 37 3.67 9.09 -6.20
N ALA A 38 4.23 8.02 -6.79
CA ALA A 38 3.94 6.64 -6.40
C ALA A 38 4.30 6.38 -4.92
N ALA A 39 5.45 6.86 -4.47
CA ALA A 39 5.88 6.72 -3.06
C ALA A 39 4.96 7.47 -2.10
N SER A 40 4.57 8.70 -2.47
CA SER A 40 3.63 9.51 -1.69
C SER A 40 2.24 8.85 -1.59
N LEU A 41 1.77 8.27 -2.69
CA LEU A 41 0.49 7.55 -2.74
C LEU A 41 0.53 6.23 -1.96
N ALA A 42 1.63 5.47 -2.08
CA ALA A 42 1.83 4.23 -1.32
C ALA A 42 1.81 4.48 0.19
N THR A 43 2.44 5.58 0.63
CA THR A 43 2.41 6.04 2.02
C THR A 43 0.98 6.33 2.47
N ALA A 44 0.19 7.05 1.66
CA ALA A 44 -1.20 7.35 1.97
C ALA A 44 -2.10 6.09 2.02
N LEU A 45 -1.72 5.03 1.32
CA LEU A 45 -2.39 3.72 1.32
C LEU A 45 -1.92 2.79 2.46
N GLY A 46 -0.81 3.12 3.15
CA GLY A 46 -0.13 2.18 4.04
C GLY A 46 0.33 0.92 3.31
N GLY A 47 0.79 1.08 2.07
CA GLY A 47 1.21 0.01 1.17
C GLY A 47 2.61 0.22 0.61
N THR A 48 3.04 -0.71 -0.25
CA THR A 48 4.39 -0.71 -0.82
C THR A 48 4.41 -0.04 -2.18
N ALA A 49 5.42 0.79 -2.46
CA ALA A 49 5.70 1.29 -3.81
C ALA A 49 6.69 0.34 -4.51
N VAL A 50 6.41 -0.01 -5.77
CA VAL A 50 7.29 -0.85 -6.59
C VAL A 50 7.47 -0.20 -7.94
N THR A 51 8.68 -0.20 -8.48
CA THR A 51 8.96 0.39 -9.80
C THR A 51 8.76 -0.62 -10.93
N LEU A 52 8.45 -0.15 -12.15
CA LEU A 52 8.36 -1.04 -13.32
C LEU A 52 9.66 -1.82 -13.61
N ASP A 53 10.82 -1.29 -13.24
CA ASP A 53 12.11 -1.96 -13.42
C ASP A 53 12.24 -3.16 -12.46
N GLU A 54 11.82 -2.99 -11.21
CA GLU A 54 11.74 -4.08 -10.22
C GLU A 54 10.69 -5.14 -10.60
N LEU A 55 9.55 -4.75 -11.20
CA LEU A 55 8.52 -5.70 -11.67
C LEU A 55 8.96 -6.54 -12.88
N ARG A 56 10.02 -6.13 -13.60
CA ARG A 56 10.65 -6.98 -14.63
C ARG A 56 11.63 -7.98 -14.03
N ALA A 57 12.28 -7.60 -12.93
CA ALA A 57 13.18 -8.49 -12.19
C ALA A 57 12.41 -9.55 -11.38
N ASP A 58 11.24 -9.19 -10.83
CA ASP A 58 10.42 -10.05 -9.99
C ASP A 58 8.94 -10.12 -10.44
N SER A 59 8.30 -11.28 -10.30
CA SER A 59 6.89 -11.45 -10.63
C SER A 59 5.95 -10.81 -9.59
N ILE A 60 5.19 -9.80 -10.01
CA ILE A 60 4.19 -9.02 -9.24
C ILE A 60 3.29 -9.87 -8.33
N ALA A 61 2.87 -11.04 -8.81
CA ALA A 61 1.98 -11.93 -8.08
C ALA A 61 2.59 -12.49 -6.78
N GLY A 62 3.92 -12.60 -6.70
CA GLY A 62 4.64 -12.96 -5.47
C GLY A 62 4.58 -11.82 -4.46
N LEU A 63 5.00 -10.62 -4.87
CA LEU A 63 5.00 -9.40 -4.05
C LEU A 63 3.63 -9.11 -3.41
N VAL A 64 2.54 -9.24 -4.17
CA VAL A 64 1.18 -9.02 -3.64
C VAL A 64 0.79 -10.06 -2.59
N LYS A 65 1.23 -11.32 -2.74
CA LYS A 65 0.97 -12.37 -1.75
C LYS A 65 1.74 -12.13 -0.46
N ASP A 66 2.98 -11.68 -0.58
CA ASP A 66 3.84 -11.37 0.57
C ASP A 66 3.26 -10.22 1.40
N VAL A 67 2.94 -9.08 0.77
CA VAL A 67 2.34 -7.91 1.44
C VAL A 67 1.01 -8.28 2.12
N ARG A 68 0.19 -9.13 1.50
CA ARG A 68 -1.05 -9.63 2.12
C ARG A 68 -0.76 -10.54 3.31
N GLY A 69 0.24 -11.40 3.22
CA GLY A 69 0.69 -12.29 4.28
C GLY A 69 1.18 -11.51 5.51
N GLU A 70 2.04 -10.51 5.28
CA GLU A 70 2.57 -9.60 6.31
C GLU A 70 1.43 -8.86 7.04
N ARG A 71 0.48 -8.29 6.30
CA ARG A 71 -0.68 -7.61 6.89
C ARG A 71 -1.56 -8.55 7.70
N THR A 72 -1.80 -9.76 7.21
CA THR A 72 -2.58 -10.79 7.92
C THR A 72 -1.87 -11.26 9.19
N ALA A 73 -0.54 -11.26 9.21
CA ALA A 73 0.24 -11.55 10.42
C ALA A 73 0.16 -10.39 11.42
N HIS A 74 0.27 -9.14 10.97
CA HIS A 74 0.15 -7.95 11.81
C HIS A 74 -1.24 -7.83 12.48
N ASP A 75 -2.31 -8.11 11.74
CA ASP A 75 -3.68 -8.13 12.27
C ASP A 75 -3.86 -9.20 13.36
N ARG A 76 -3.30 -10.40 13.16
CA ARG A 76 -3.32 -11.48 14.17
C ARG A 76 -2.59 -11.09 15.46
N ILE A 77 -1.41 -10.47 15.35
CA ILE A 77 -0.63 -10.02 16.52
C ILE A 77 -1.41 -8.96 17.32
N THR A 78 -2.01 -7.99 16.62
CA THR A 78 -2.78 -6.91 17.25
C THR A 78 -4.10 -7.41 17.85
N GLY A 79 -4.77 -8.36 17.19
CA GLY A 79 -5.99 -9.01 17.70
C GLY A 79 -5.76 -9.84 18.97
N GLN A 80 -4.64 -10.56 19.06
CA GLN A 80 -4.32 -11.39 20.23
C GLN A 80 -4.00 -10.57 21.49
N ALA A 81 -3.40 -9.39 21.34
CA ALA A 81 -3.19 -8.44 22.44
C ALA A 81 -4.48 -7.81 22.99
N GLY A 82 -5.53 -7.72 22.16
CA GLY A 82 -6.86 -7.28 22.59
C GLY A 82 -7.66 -8.36 23.33
N GLN A 83 -7.44 -9.64 22.99
CA GLN A 83 -8.14 -10.78 23.59
C GLN A 83 -7.66 -11.09 25.01
N THR A 84 -6.38 -10.89 25.31
CA THR A 84 -5.81 -11.12 26.66
C THR A 84 -6.31 -10.15 27.73
N ARG A 85 -6.83 -8.98 27.35
CA ARG A 85 -7.39 -7.98 28.30
C ARG A 85 -8.86 -8.18 28.64
N ARG A 86 -9.58 -9.06 27.95
CA ARG A 86 -11.02 -9.31 28.16
C ARG A 86 -11.32 -10.47 29.11
N ALA A 87 -10.28 -11.17 29.58
CA ALA A 87 -10.39 -12.37 30.42
C ALA A 87 -10.03 -12.12 31.91
N ALA A 88 -9.93 -10.84 32.33
CA ALA A 88 -9.72 -10.42 33.71
C ALA A 88 -10.86 -9.49 34.14
#